data_AF-A0A838ET30-F1
#
_entry.id   AF-A0A838ET30-F1
#
_cell.length_a   1.000
_cell.length_b   1.000
_cell.length_c   1.000
_cell.angle_alpha   90.00
_cell.angle_beta   90.00
_cell.angle_gamma   90.00
#
_symmetry.space_group_name_H-M   'P 1'
#
loop_
_entity.id
_entity.type
_entity.pdbx_description
1 polymer ?
#
loop_
_entity_poly.entity_id
_entity_poly.type
_entity_poly.pdbx_seq_one_letter_code
_entity_poly.pdbx_strand_id
1 'polypeptide(L)' 'SGLGLGLYIVKQLVEAHGGQIRVNSKLDQGSTFTVELPIYATKESRGPQWVNLSRLR' A
#
# COMPACT_ATOMS: atom_id res chain seq x y z
N SER A 1 -27.94 -7.76 7.45
CA SER A 1 -26.84 -8.57 8.00
C SER A 1 -25.81 -8.79 6.90
N GLY A 2 -24.78 -7.95 6.82
CA GLY A 2 -23.69 -8.23 5.88
C GLY A 2 -22.93 -9.46 6.38
N LEU A 3 -22.64 -10.43 5.52
CA LEU A 3 -21.96 -11.71 5.83
C LEU A 3 -20.55 -11.58 6.43
N GLY A 4 -20.12 -10.39 6.87
CA GLY A 4 -18.74 -10.12 7.31
C GLY A 4 -17.73 -10.13 6.16
N LEU A 5 -18.18 -10.28 4.90
CA LEU A 5 -17.32 -10.43 3.72
C LEU A 5 -16.45 -9.21 3.47
N GLY A 6 -16.93 -8.00 3.76
CA GLY A 6 -16.17 -6.77 3.52
C GLY A 6 -14.83 -6.76 4.25
N LEU A 7 -14.82 -7.03 5.55
CA LEU A 7 -13.59 -7.05 6.33
C LEU A 7 -12.70 -8.24 5.97
N TYR A 8 -13.30 -9.38 5.60
CA TYR A 8 -12.55 -10.53 5.09
C TYR A 8 -11.78 -10.18 3.80
N ILE A 9 -12.45 -9.55 2.82
CA ILE A 9 -11.83 -9.10 1.57
C ILE A 9 -10.72 -8.08 1.85
N VAL A 10 -10.98 -7.11 2.72
CA VAL A 10 -9.96 -6.11 3.12
C VAL A 10 -8.74 -6.79 3.72
N LYS A 11 -8.92 -7.75 4.64
CA LYS A 11 -7.79 -8.50 5.22
C LYS A 11 -6.97 -9.19 4.14
N GLN A 12 -7.62 -9.91 3.22
CA GLN A 12 -6.93 -10.59 2.13
C GLN A 12 -6.16 -9.62 1.22
N LEU A 13 -6.75 -8.46 0.90
CA LEU A 13 -6.08 -7.42 0.12
C LEU A 13 -4.85 -6.87 0.83
N VAL A 14 -4.96 -6.54 2.12
CA VAL A 14 -3.85 -6.00 2.91
C VAL A 14 -2.71 -7.01 3.01
N GLU A 15 -3.01 -8.27 3.30
CA GLU A 15 -2.03 -9.36 3.35
C GLU A 15 -1.35 -9.58 1.99
N ALA A 16 -2.11 -9.55 0.89
CA ALA A 16 -1.56 -9.70 -0.47
C ALA A 16 -0.60 -8.56 -0.86
N HIS A 17 -0.76 -7.36 -0.27
CA HIS A 17 0.17 -6.24 -0.47
C HIS A 17 1.35 -6.24 0.52
N GLY A 18 1.49 -7.29 1.34
CA GLY A 18 2.54 -7.39 2.36
C GLY A 18 2.32 -6.48 3.56
N GLY A 19 1.08 -6.01 3.77
CA GLY A 19 0.70 -5.18 4.90
C GLY A 19 0.08 -5.96 6.04
N GLN A 20 -0.44 -5.20 7.02
CA GLN A 20 -1.17 -5.74 8.16
C GLN A 20 -2.38 -4.86 8.51
N ILE A 21 -3.42 -5.49 9.06
CA ILE A 21 -4.62 -4.82 9.56
C ILE A 21 -4.84 -5.16 11.05
N ARG A 22 -5.13 -4.15 11.87
CA ARG A 22 -5.46 -4.28 13.30
C ARG A 22 -6.80 -3.61 13.61
N VAL A 23 -7.47 -4.05 14.66
CA VAL A 23 -8.69 -3.43 15.17
C VAL A 23 -8.52 -3.07 16.63
N ASN A 24 -8.92 -1.85 16.99
CA ASN A 24 -9.14 -1.43 18.36
C ASN A 24 -10.62 -1.12 18.52
N SER A 25 -11.31 -1.84 19.41
CA SER A 25 -12.74 -1.67 19.63
C SER A 25 -13.03 -1.55 21.11
N LYS A 26 -13.94 -0.64 21.44
CA LYS A 26 -14.42 -0.48 22.81
C LYS A 26 -15.95 -0.38 22.78
N LEU A 27 -16.58 -1.13 23.68
CA LEU A 27 -18.03 -1.15 23.82
C LEU A 27 -18.56 0.28 23.97
N ASP A 28 -19.64 0.59 23.25
CA ASP A 28 -20.29 1.90 23.20
C ASP A 28 -19.40 3.07 22.70
N GLN A 29 -18.21 2.79 22.15
CA GLN A 29 -17.32 3.80 21.55
C GLN A 29 -16.99 3.51 20.08
N GLY A 30 -17.42 2.35 19.57
CA GLY A 30 -17.16 1.93 18.21
C GLY A 30 -15.81 1.23 18.03
N SER A 31 -15.34 1.20 16.78
CA SER A 31 -14.14 0.46 16.38
C SER A 31 -13.28 1.29 15.43
N THR A 32 -11.97 1.24 15.64
CA THR A 32 -10.95 1.78 14.75
C THR A 32 -10.21 0.63 14.09
N PHE A 33 -10.15 0.66 12.75
CA PHE A 33 -9.37 -0.28 11.96
C PHE A 33 -8.13 0.45 11.43
N THR A 34 -6.95 -0.11 11.68
CA THR A 34 -5.67 0.46 11.25
C THR A 34 -5.04 -0.46 10.21
N VAL A 35 -4.72 0.09 9.04
CA VAL A 35 -4.05 -0.62 7.94
C VAL A 35 -2.66 -0.03 7.77
N GLU A 36 -1.66 -0.90 7.72
CA GLU A 36 -0.26 -0.54 7.48
C GLU A 36 0.21 -1.27 6.22
N LEU A 37 0.77 -0.53 5.26
CA LEU A 37 1.25 -1.06 3.97
C LEU A 37 2.71 -0.66 3.73
N PRO A 38 3.54 -1.53 3.13
CA PRO A 38 4.88 -1.15 2.68
C PRO A 38 4.83 -0.03 1.63
N ILE A 39 5.70 0.97 1.78
CA ILE A 39 5.91 2.00 0.76
C ILE A 39 7.05 1.53 -0.14
N TYR A 40 6.74 1.24 -1.40
CA TYR A 40 7.77 0.97 -2.40
C TYR A 40 8.25 2.29 -2.99
N ALA A 41 9.54 2.58 -2.86
CA ALA A 41 10.14 3.69 -3.57
C ALA A 41 9.96 3.44 -5.08
N THR A 42 9.21 4.30 -5.76
CA THR A 42 9.23 4.34 -7.21
C THR A 42 10.67 4.64 -7.61
N LYS A 43 11.33 3.66 -8.24
CA LYS A 43 12.63 3.89 -8.85
C LYS A 43 12.43 5.03 -9.84
N GLU A 44 13.02 6.18 -9.56
CA GLU A 44 12.95 7.34 -10.43
C GLU A 44 13.17 6.87 -11.86
N SER A 45 12.15 7.09 -12.70
CA SER A 45 12.23 6.80 -14.13
C SER A 45 13.44 7.58 -14.61
N ARG A 46 14.57 6.91 -14.82
CA ARG A 46 15.75 7.53 -15.42
C ARG A 46 15.26 8.10 -16.74
N GLY A 47 15.01 9.41 -16.78
CA GLY A 47 14.71 10.12 -18.01
C GLY A 47 15.78 9.79 -19.04
N PRO A 48 15.47 9.93 -20.34
CA PRO A 48 16.41 9.54 -21.39
C PRO A 48 17.78 10.14 -21.08
N GLN A 49 18.79 9.28 -20.96
CA GLN A 49 20.17 9.70 -20.81
C GLN A 49 20.55 10.34 -22.13
N TRP A 50 20.30 11.64 -22.27
CA TRP A 50 20.70 12.40 -23.44
C TRP A 50 22.19 12.15 -23.66
N VAL A 51 22.51 11.50 -24.77
CA VAL A 51 23.89 11.19 -25.15
C VAL A 51 24.61 12.53 -25.31
N ASN A 52 25.67 12.73 -24.54
CA ASN A 52 26.45 13.95 -24.61
C ASN A 52 27.23 13.97 -25.95
N LEU A 53 26.70 14.71 -26.92
CA LEU A 53 27.27 14.86 -28.26
C LEU A 53 28.65 15.56 -28.29
N SER A 54 29.15 16.05 -27.14
CA SER A 54 30.53 16.55 -27.02
C SER A 54 31.60 15.45 -27.13
N ARG A 55 31.22 14.16 -27.14
CA ARG A 55 32.14 13.02 -27.33
C ARG A 55 32.18 12.44 -28.76
N LEU A 56 31.46 13.04 -29.71
CA LEU A 56 31.47 12.63 -31.13
C LEU A 56 32.36 13.53 -32.01
N ARG A 57 33.39 14.14 -31.41
CA ARG A 57 34.48 14.78 -32.16
C ARG A 57 35.74 13.94 -32.07
#